data_AF-A0A2M7YX84-F1
#
_entry.id   AF-A0A2M7YX84-F1
#
_cell.length_a   1.000
_cell.length_b   1.000
_cell.length_c   1.000
_cell.angle_alpha   90.00
_cell.angle_beta   90.00
_cell.angle_gamma   90.00
#
_symmetry.space_group_name_H-M   'P 1'
#
loop_
_entity.id
_entity.type
_entity.pdbx_description
1 polymer ?
#
loop_
_entity_poly.entity_id
_entity_poly.type
_entity_poly.pdbx_seq_one_letter_code
_entity_poly.pdbx_strand_id
1 'polypeptide(L)'
;MMTNDLTAYRAEAYEFLLGGQIPMSTPAIARRLFGAHRHEMPETQVVVRALLQADPRFVETHDRCWTVLESPLMQKGLLEATYAVVDLETTGSVIGVDEIIEVGVYHVRRGRISRKMGTRVWTDRPIPPWVARLTGIHNDDIEGAPTFSDIAPKLLKLLDGHVFVAHDIRFDLPFLRWEFARRGLSLPGVTGLCTLQLSRHLWPELTSRSLADLASHFQIAHANPHRAADDAGATAGVLTAALRAAREQGLDHLGQLYSLGSRVDAASDEEQKLAARSAES
;
A
#
# COMPACT_ATOMS: atom_id res chain seq x y z
N MET A 1 -26.07 24.47 18.28
CA MET A 1 -24.74 24.51 18.93
C MET A 1 -23.78 23.43 18.44
N MET A 2 -24.20 22.19 18.14
CA MET A 2 -23.29 21.11 17.68
C MET A 2 -22.71 21.25 16.26
N THR A 3 -23.37 21.97 15.34
CA THR A 3 -22.92 22.10 13.93
C THR A 3 -21.71 23.02 13.74
N ASN A 4 -21.57 24.06 14.59
CA ASN A 4 -20.41 24.96 14.57
C ASN A 4 -19.13 24.23 15.01
N ASP A 5 -19.25 23.25 15.90
CA ASP A 5 -18.11 22.53 16.48
C ASP A 5 -17.51 21.53 15.47
N LEU A 6 -18.35 20.78 14.75
CA LEU A 6 -17.89 19.85 13.71
C LEU A 6 -17.20 20.56 12.53
N THR A 7 -17.69 21.75 12.16
CA THR A 7 -17.06 22.55 11.09
C THR A 7 -15.67 23.00 11.51
N ALA A 8 -15.50 23.44 12.77
CA ALA A 8 -14.22 23.84 13.31
C ALA A 8 -13.23 22.65 13.39
N TYR A 9 -13.66 21.49 13.90
CA TYR A 9 -12.80 20.30 13.92
C TYR A 9 -12.40 19.85 12.52
N ARG A 10 -13.31 19.95 11.53
CA ARG A 10 -12.97 19.61 10.14
C ARG A 10 -11.93 20.56 9.57
N ALA A 11 -12.08 21.87 9.80
CA ALA A 11 -11.10 22.86 9.37
C ALA A 11 -9.74 22.62 10.03
N GLU A 12 -9.70 22.33 11.33
CA GLU A 12 -8.46 22.02 12.03
C GLU A 12 -7.79 20.74 11.52
N ALA A 13 -8.57 19.68 11.26
CA ALA A 13 -8.06 18.44 10.67
C ALA A 13 -7.51 18.70 9.26
N TYR A 14 -8.18 19.52 8.47
CA TYR A 14 -7.75 19.90 7.13
C TYR A 14 -6.40 20.61 7.17
N GLU A 15 -6.26 21.67 7.98
CA GLU A 15 -4.98 22.40 8.14
C GLU A 15 -3.84 21.50 8.63
N PHE A 16 -4.14 20.61 9.58
CA PHE A 16 -3.16 19.65 10.09
C PHE A 16 -2.63 18.71 9.01
N LEU A 17 -3.52 18.18 8.15
CA LEU A 17 -3.14 17.28 7.06
C LEU A 17 -2.55 18.02 5.86
N LEU A 18 -2.98 19.26 5.60
CA LEU A 18 -2.49 20.10 4.50
C LEU A 18 -1.00 20.42 4.66
N GLY A 19 -0.55 20.69 5.90
CA GLY A 19 0.86 20.90 6.20
C GLY A 19 1.71 19.61 6.26
N GLY A 20 1.07 18.44 6.18
CA GLY A 20 1.72 17.14 6.35
C GLY A 20 2.44 16.65 5.08
N GLN A 21 3.57 15.97 5.28
CA GLN A 21 4.29 15.27 4.20
C GLN A 21 4.03 13.76 4.16
N ILE A 22 3.30 13.23 5.15
CA ILE A 22 2.92 11.82 5.26
C ILE A 22 1.45 11.72 5.70
N PRO A 23 0.72 10.67 5.30
CA PRO A 23 -0.60 10.36 5.85
C PRO A 23 -0.54 10.14 7.36
N MET A 24 -1.61 10.54 8.07
CA MET A 24 -1.70 10.47 9.53
C MET A 24 -2.78 9.48 9.98
N SER A 25 -2.49 8.71 11.02
CA SER A 25 -3.46 7.76 11.58
C SER A 25 -4.63 8.48 12.27
N THR A 26 -5.79 7.82 12.34
CA THR A 26 -6.94 8.35 13.08
C THR A 26 -6.59 8.68 14.55
N PRO A 27 -5.81 7.86 15.29
CA PRO A 27 -5.33 8.24 16.63
C PRO A 27 -4.50 9.53 16.67
N ALA A 28 -3.63 9.76 15.68
CA ALA A 28 -2.82 10.98 15.63
C ALA A 28 -3.68 12.22 15.39
N ILE A 29 -4.67 12.13 14.50
CA ILE A 29 -5.62 13.23 14.22
C ILE A 29 -6.51 13.46 15.44
N ALA A 30 -7.04 12.40 16.06
CA ALA A 30 -7.82 12.50 17.29
C ALA A 30 -7.03 13.18 18.41
N ARG A 31 -5.73 12.88 18.54
CA ARG A 31 -4.85 13.55 19.51
C ARG A 31 -4.70 15.04 19.23
N ARG A 32 -4.67 15.41 17.95
CA ARG A 32 -4.61 16.82 17.53
C ARG A 32 -5.89 17.58 17.87
N LEU A 33 -7.06 16.99 17.59
CA LEU A 33 -8.37 17.62 17.72
C LEU A 33 -8.90 17.64 19.17
N PHE A 34 -8.70 16.55 19.91
CA PHE A 34 -9.32 16.34 21.23
C PHE A 34 -8.31 16.27 22.39
N GLY A 35 -7.02 16.39 22.09
CA GLY A 35 -5.94 16.35 23.08
C GLY A 35 -5.57 14.94 23.56
N ALA A 36 -4.54 14.86 24.40
CA ALA A 36 -3.89 13.61 24.81
C ALA A 36 -4.79 12.64 25.59
N HIS A 37 -5.84 13.12 26.26
CA HIS A 37 -6.62 12.27 27.18
C HIS A 37 -7.79 11.53 26.53
N ARG A 38 -8.26 11.98 25.36
CA ARG A 38 -9.48 11.43 24.72
C ARG A 38 -9.20 10.68 23.42
N HIS A 39 -8.02 10.86 22.84
CA HIS A 39 -7.72 10.35 21.51
C HIS A 39 -7.77 8.83 21.38
N GLU A 40 -7.47 8.06 22.42
CA GLU A 40 -7.53 6.59 22.38
C GLU A 40 -8.94 6.04 22.62
N MET A 41 -9.90 6.88 23.00
CA MET A 41 -11.28 6.44 23.24
C MET A 41 -11.92 5.97 21.91
N PRO A 42 -12.54 4.78 21.87
CA PRO A 42 -13.16 4.24 20.66
C PRO A 42 -14.17 5.20 20.01
N GLU A 43 -14.95 5.91 20.82
CA GLU A 43 -15.94 6.88 20.37
C GLU A 43 -15.28 8.04 19.63
N THR A 44 -14.13 8.50 20.12
CA THR A 44 -13.36 9.57 19.47
C THR A 44 -12.84 9.13 18.12
N GLN A 45 -12.35 7.89 18.01
CA GLN A 45 -11.90 7.32 16.72
C GLN A 45 -13.04 7.25 15.70
N VAL A 46 -14.22 6.82 16.11
CA VAL A 46 -15.41 6.76 15.26
C VAL A 46 -15.81 8.16 14.78
N VAL A 47 -15.85 9.14 15.69
CA VAL A 47 -16.20 10.53 15.35
C VAL A 47 -15.21 11.13 14.35
N VAL A 48 -13.90 10.94 14.55
CA VAL A 48 -12.89 11.42 13.59
C VAL A 48 -13.09 10.81 12.22
N ARG A 49 -13.24 9.47 12.12
CA ARG A 49 -13.45 8.83 10.80
C ARG A 49 -14.70 9.35 10.12
N ALA A 50 -15.83 9.42 10.83
CA ALA A 50 -17.07 9.94 10.27
C ALA A 50 -16.93 11.42 9.81
N LEU A 51 -16.19 12.23 10.58
CA LEU A 51 -15.93 13.63 10.25
C LEU A 51 -15.17 13.79 8.93
N LEU A 52 -14.15 12.96 8.72
CA LEU A 52 -13.27 12.99 7.54
C LEU A 52 -13.98 12.36 6.32
N GLN A 53 -14.66 11.23 6.49
CA GLN A 53 -15.41 10.55 5.41
C GLN A 53 -16.53 11.42 4.82
N ALA A 54 -17.07 12.36 5.60
CA ALA A 54 -18.12 13.26 5.15
C ALA A 54 -17.63 14.40 4.22
N ASP A 55 -16.32 14.54 3.99
CA ASP A 55 -15.76 15.60 3.15
C ASP A 55 -14.76 15.01 2.12
N PRO A 56 -15.03 15.17 0.82
CA PRO A 56 -14.26 14.51 -0.25
C PRO A 56 -12.82 15.04 -0.40
N ARG A 57 -12.46 16.12 0.29
CA ARG A 57 -11.07 16.61 0.32
C ARG A 57 -10.15 15.67 1.11
N PHE A 58 -10.70 14.95 2.08
CA PHE A 58 -9.95 13.94 2.83
C PHE A 58 -9.91 12.63 2.09
N VAL A 59 -8.77 11.96 2.15
CA VAL A 59 -8.51 10.70 1.50
C VAL A 59 -8.01 9.72 2.54
N GLU A 60 -8.71 8.58 2.67
CA GLU A 60 -8.23 7.44 3.45
C GLU A 60 -7.23 6.64 2.62
N THR A 61 -6.06 6.36 3.18
CA THR A 61 -5.00 5.59 2.53
C THR A 61 -5.18 4.08 2.73
N HIS A 62 -4.53 3.23 1.92
CA HIS A 62 -4.62 1.75 2.07
C HIS A 62 -4.22 1.24 3.47
N ASP A 63 -3.41 1.99 4.20
CA ASP A 63 -3.04 1.73 5.59
C ASP A 63 -3.98 2.37 6.63
N ARG A 64 -5.18 2.80 6.22
CA ARG A 64 -6.20 3.46 7.06
C ARG A 64 -5.71 4.74 7.74
N CYS A 65 -4.69 5.37 7.17
CA CYS A 65 -4.31 6.74 7.51
C CYS A 65 -5.08 7.74 6.64
N TRP A 66 -4.89 9.03 6.90
CA TRP A 66 -5.60 10.10 6.24
C TRP A 66 -4.65 11.16 5.72
N THR A 67 -4.98 11.72 4.57
CA THR A 67 -4.35 12.92 3.99
C THR A 67 -5.43 13.78 3.33
N VAL A 68 -5.06 14.94 2.81
CA VAL A 68 -5.90 15.75 1.93
C VAL A 68 -5.33 15.76 0.51
N LEU A 69 -6.18 15.93 -0.50
CA LEU A 69 -5.78 15.97 -1.92
C LEU A 69 -4.84 17.14 -2.24
N GLU A 70 -4.94 18.22 -1.48
CA GLU A 70 -4.09 19.41 -1.64
C GLU A 70 -2.76 19.31 -0.88
N SER A 71 -2.48 18.20 -0.20
CA SER A 71 -1.21 18.04 0.52
C SER A 71 -0.03 18.09 -0.45
N PRO A 72 1.16 18.57 -0.02
CA PRO A 72 2.36 18.61 -0.87
C PRO A 72 2.71 17.25 -1.51
N LEU A 73 2.39 16.15 -0.81
CA LEU A 73 2.57 14.81 -1.34
C LEU A 73 1.59 14.50 -2.47
N MET A 74 0.30 14.82 -2.31
CA MET A 74 -0.73 14.57 -3.33
C MET A 74 -0.62 15.51 -4.55
N GLN A 75 -0.04 16.69 -4.37
CA GLN A 75 0.26 17.63 -5.45
C GLN A 75 1.58 17.34 -6.16
N LYS A 76 2.40 16.40 -5.67
CA LYS A 76 3.66 16.03 -6.31
C LYS A 76 3.41 15.43 -7.68
N GLY A 77 4.14 15.91 -8.69
CA GLY A 77 4.05 15.42 -10.05
C GLY A 77 4.46 13.95 -10.17
N LEU A 78 3.82 13.19 -11.06
CA LEU A 78 4.06 11.75 -11.21
C LEU A 78 5.53 11.41 -11.54
N LEU A 79 6.24 12.27 -12.25
CA LEU A 79 7.66 12.07 -12.58
C LEU A 79 8.62 12.61 -11.51
N GLU A 80 8.14 13.43 -10.59
CA GLU A 80 8.91 13.96 -9.47
C GLU A 80 8.98 12.95 -8.32
N ALA A 81 7.90 12.19 -8.12
CA ALA A 81 7.81 11.13 -7.12
C ALA A 81 8.85 10.01 -7.34
N THR A 82 9.24 9.40 -6.23
CA THR A 82 9.94 8.12 -6.22
C THR A 82 8.99 7.09 -5.64
N TYR A 83 8.88 5.95 -6.32
CA TYR A 83 8.00 4.86 -5.96
C TYR A 83 8.83 3.69 -5.46
N ALA A 84 8.54 3.22 -4.26
CA ALA A 84 9.10 1.99 -3.71
C ALA A 84 8.14 0.85 -4.04
N VAL A 85 8.47 0.09 -5.09
CA VAL A 85 7.70 -1.06 -5.53
C VAL A 85 8.17 -2.27 -4.74
N VAL A 86 7.24 -2.93 -4.08
CA VAL A 86 7.48 -4.00 -3.13
C VAL A 86 6.64 -5.20 -3.49
N ASP A 87 7.22 -6.36 -3.29
CA ASP A 87 6.56 -7.65 -3.36
C ASP A 87 7.16 -8.56 -2.27
N LEU A 88 6.35 -9.46 -1.72
CA LEU A 88 6.69 -10.35 -0.61
C LEU A 88 6.28 -11.79 -0.93
N GLU A 89 7.13 -12.74 -0.55
CA GLU A 89 6.71 -14.12 -0.36
C GLU A 89 6.63 -14.43 1.13
N THR A 90 5.65 -15.23 1.53
CA THR A 90 5.35 -15.54 2.94
C THR A 90 5.08 -17.03 3.13
N THR A 91 5.11 -17.50 4.38
CA THR A 91 4.73 -18.89 4.73
C THR A 91 3.23 -19.19 4.58
N GLY A 92 2.42 -18.19 4.21
CA GLY A 92 0.97 -18.24 4.10
C GLY A 92 0.37 -16.83 4.09
N SER A 93 -0.96 -16.71 4.10
CA SER A 93 -1.65 -15.43 3.90
C SER A 93 -2.22 -14.78 5.17
N VAL A 94 -1.99 -15.36 6.35
CA VAL A 94 -2.59 -14.89 7.61
C VAL A 94 -1.61 -14.00 8.37
N ILE A 95 -1.86 -12.69 8.36
CA ILE A 95 -1.08 -11.70 9.13
C ILE A 95 -1.12 -12.06 10.62
N GLY A 96 0.04 -12.03 11.28
CA GLY A 96 0.16 -12.40 12.70
C GLY A 96 0.37 -13.89 12.95
N VAL A 97 0.15 -14.71 11.94
CA VAL A 97 0.49 -16.13 11.96
C VAL A 97 1.67 -16.36 11.04
N ASP A 98 1.52 -16.07 9.75
CA ASP A 98 2.52 -16.30 8.73
C ASP A 98 3.64 -15.25 8.73
N GLU A 99 4.81 -15.65 8.27
CA GLU A 99 6.01 -14.81 8.26
C GLU A 99 6.55 -14.61 6.84
N ILE A 100 7.22 -13.48 6.62
CA ILE A 100 7.88 -13.14 5.35
C ILE A 100 9.11 -14.04 5.17
N ILE A 101 9.25 -14.65 3.98
CA ILE A 101 10.37 -15.51 3.58
C ILE A 101 11.16 -14.97 2.38
N GLU A 102 10.62 -14.01 1.64
CA GLU A 102 11.35 -13.26 0.61
C GLU A 102 10.83 -11.83 0.49
N VAL A 103 11.72 -10.88 0.19
CA VAL A 103 11.36 -9.47 -0.06
C VAL A 103 12.04 -8.98 -1.33
N GLY A 104 11.27 -8.41 -2.24
CA GLY A 104 11.72 -7.67 -3.41
C GLY A 104 11.44 -6.19 -3.28
N VAL A 105 12.42 -5.34 -3.59
CA VAL A 105 12.22 -3.87 -3.64
C VAL A 105 12.89 -3.25 -4.85
N TYR A 106 12.10 -2.49 -5.60
CA TYR A 106 12.54 -1.66 -6.71
C TYR A 106 12.18 -0.21 -6.46
N HIS A 107 13.01 0.70 -6.95
CA HIS A 107 12.66 2.11 -7.06
C HIS A 107 12.35 2.47 -8.50
N VAL A 108 11.22 3.15 -8.70
CA VAL A 108 10.90 3.83 -9.96
C VAL A 108 11.00 5.32 -9.75
N ARG A 109 11.79 6.01 -10.57
CA ARG A 109 11.91 7.47 -10.54
C ARG A 109 12.09 8.01 -11.95
N ARG A 110 11.26 8.99 -12.35
CA ARG A 110 11.26 9.53 -13.72
C ARG A 110 11.16 8.43 -14.79
N GLY A 111 10.34 7.42 -14.54
CA GLY A 111 10.16 6.26 -15.42
C GLY A 111 11.34 5.29 -15.50
N ARG A 112 12.40 5.48 -14.68
CA ARG A 112 13.54 4.56 -14.62
C ARG A 112 13.39 3.60 -13.46
N ILE A 113 13.47 2.32 -13.76
CA ILE A 113 13.39 1.21 -12.80
C ILE A 113 14.79 0.89 -12.29
N SER A 114 14.93 0.67 -10.99
CA SER A 114 16.19 0.22 -10.38
C SER A 114 15.94 -0.75 -9.24
N ARG A 115 16.53 -1.95 -9.32
CA ARG A 115 16.51 -2.92 -8.22
C ARG A 115 17.27 -2.36 -7.03
N LYS A 116 16.68 -2.45 -5.84
CA LYS A 116 17.31 -2.01 -4.57
C LYS A 116 17.54 -3.14 -3.61
N MET A 117 16.63 -4.11 -3.58
CA MET A 117 16.73 -5.28 -2.73
C MET A 117 16.07 -6.48 -3.38
N GLY A 118 16.64 -7.65 -3.12
CA GLY A 118 15.98 -8.94 -3.29
C GLY A 118 16.69 -9.91 -2.37
N THR A 119 16.01 -10.37 -1.32
CA THR A 119 16.61 -11.20 -0.28
C THR A 119 15.61 -12.19 0.24
N ARG A 120 16.08 -13.42 0.49
CA ARG A 120 15.38 -14.36 1.35
C ARG A 120 15.42 -13.86 2.78
N VAL A 121 14.48 -14.35 3.59
CA VAL A 121 14.34 -14.01 5.00
C VAL A 121 14.21 -15.29 5.80
N TRP A 122 15.06 -15.45 6.82
CA TRP A 122 14.97 -16.57 7.74
C TRP A 122 13.77 -16.43 8.67
N THR A 123 13.09 -17.55 8.89
CA THR A 123 12.08 -17.75 9.92
C THR A 123 12.16 -19.20 10.43
N ASP A 124 11.85 -19.41 11.71
CA ASP A 124 11.72 -20.75 12.28
C ASP A 124 10.37 -21.40 11.91
N ARG A 125 9.48 -20.67 11.23
CA ARG A 125 8.19 -21.18 10.77
C ARG A 125 8.38 -22.11 9.57
N PRO A 126 7.88 -23.36 9.63
CA PRO A 126 7.96 -24.27 8.49
C PRO A 126 7.20 -23.71 7.28
N ILE A 127 7.85 -23.70 6.12
CA ILE A 127 7.21 -23.38 4.84
C ILE A 127 6.30 -24.55 4.44
N PRO A 128 4.97 -24.32 4.31
CA PRO A 128 4.04 -25.38 3.91
C PRO A 128 4.33 -25.88 2.48
N PRO A 129 4.06 -27.17 2.16
CA PRO A 129 4.31 -27.72 0.83
C PRO A 129 3.60 -27.00 -0.33
N TRP A 130 2.46 -26.36 -0.06
CA TRP A 130 1.73 -25.60 -1.08
C TRP A 130 2.41 -24.25 -1.38
N VAL A 131 3.02 -23.59 -0.38
CA VAL A 131 3.83 -22.38 -0.57
C VAL A 131 5.10 -22.71 -1.32
N ALA A 132 5.80 -23.78 -0.92
CA ALA A 132 7.01 -24.23 -1.61
C ALA A 132 6.75 -24.57 -3.08
N ARG A 133 5.58 -25.16 -3.39
CA ARG A 133 5.16 -25.42 -4.77
C ARG A 133 4.87 -24.15 -5.57
N LEU A 134 4.29 -23.14 -4.93
CA LEU A 134 3.92 -21.87 -5.56
C LEU A 134 5.16 -21.01 -5.84
N THR A 135 6.01 -20.84 -4.83
CA THR A 135 7.14 -19.89 -4.82
C THR A 135 8.48 -20.54 -5.22
N GLY A 136 8.56 -21.87 -5.16
CA GLY A 136 9.81 -22.60 -5.30
C GLY A 136 10.76 -22.49 -4.10
N ILE A 137 10.35 -21.83 -3.00
CA ILE A 137 11.19 -21.63 -1.81
C ILE A 137 10.93 -22.76 -0.81
N HIS A 138 11.98 -23.49 -0.44
CA HIS A 138 11.97 -24.56 0.55
C HIS A 138 12.60 -24.11 1.88
N ASN A 139 12.45 -24.89 2.94
CA ASN A 139 13.05 -24.54 4.25
C ASN A 139 14.59 -24.41 4.14
N ASP A 140 15.23 -25.31 3.39
CA ASP A 140 16.68 -25.29 3.17
C ASP A 140 17.14 -24.07 2.36
N ASP A 141 16.25 -23.45 1.57
CA ASP A 141 16.56 -22.26 0.77
C ASP A 141 16.77 -21.02 1.64
N ILE A 142 16.10 -20.94 2.78
CA ILE A 142 16.17 -19.80 3.68
C ILE A 142 17.22 -20.00 4.79
N GLU A 143 17.81 -21.19 4.91
CA GLU A 143 18.84 -21.46 5.91
C GLU A 143 20.04 -20.51 5.74
N GLY A 144 20.41 -19.82 6.82
CA GLY A 144 21.47 -18.81 6.83
C GLY A 144 21.10 -17.48 6.16
N ALA A 145 19.86 -17.31 5.67
CA ALA A 145 19.35 -16.02 5.25
C ALA A 145 19.26 -15.04 6.44
N PRO A 146 19.32 -13.72 6.21
CA PRO A 146 19.11 -12.75 7.27
C PRO A 146 17.70 -12.85 7.84
N THR A 147 17.52 -12.58 9.13
CA THR A 147 16.19 -12.45 9.72
C THR A 147 15.52 -11.16 9.25
N PHE A 148 14.20 -11.04 9.45
CA PHE A 148 13.54 -9.76 9.16
C PHE A 148 14.14 -8.60 9.98
N SER A 149 14.55 -8.86 11.23
CA SER A 149 15.21 -7.86 12.09
C SER A 149 16.49 -7.31 11.45
N ASP A 150 17.27 -8.18 10.81
CA ASP A 150 18.53 -7.81 10.17
C ASP A 150 18.31 -6.90 8.96
N ILE A 151 17.24 -7.16 8.19
CA ILE A 151 16.93 -6.37 6.98
C ILE A 151 16.10 -5.12 7.26
N ALA A 152 15.37 -5.07 8.38
CA ALA A 152 14.38 -4.02 8.68
C ALA A 152 14.96 -2.59 8.61
N PRO A 153 16.16 -2.27 9.12
CA PRO A 153 16.71 -0.92 9.00
C PRO A 153 17.00 -0.50 7.56
N LYS A 154 17.46 -1.43 6.73
CA LYS A 154 17.69 -1.18 5.30
C LYS A 154 16.36 -1.03 4.56
N LEU A 155 15.41 -1.91 4.83
CA LEU A 155 14.09 -1.88 4.23
C LEU A 155 13.37 -0.57 4.55
N LEU A 156 13.38 -0.13 5.81
CA LEU A 156 12.80 1.15 6.21
C LEU A 156 13.38 2.32 5.40
N LYS A 157 14.69 2.39 5.22
CA LYS A 157 15.35 3.42 4.39
C LYS A 157 14.94 3.36 2.91
N LEU A 158 14.58 2.20 2.40
CA LEU A 158 14.11 2.04 1.02
C LEU A 158 12.63 2.44 0.85
N LEU A 159 11.85 2.45 1.92
CA LEU A 159 10.43 2.82 1.90
C LEU A 159 10.20 4.29 2.28
N ASP A 160 11.04 4.82 3.17
CA ASP A 160 10.86 6.15 3.76
C ASP A 160 10.84 7.28 2.70
N GLY A 161 9.85 8.16 2.82
CA GLY A 161 9.63 9.28 1.90
C GLY A 161 9.29 8.89 0.45
N HIS A 162 8.93 7.63 0.18
CA HIS A 162 8.56 7.14 -1.14
C HIS A 162 7.10 6.68 -1.18
N VAL A 163 6.50 6.71 -2.37
CA VAL A 163 5.16 6.14 -2.58
C VAL A 163 5.29 4.62 -2.55
N PHE A 164 4.61 3.96 -1.63
CA PHE A 164 4.60 2.50 -1.54
C PHE A 164 3.76 1.95 -2.69
N VAL A 165 4.28 0.98 -3.44
CA VAL A 165 3.57 0.36 -4.55
C VAL A 165 3.65 -1.15 -4.44
N ALA A 166 2.54 -1.83 -4.67
CA ALA A 166 2.50 -3.28 -4.81
C ALA A 166 1.46 -3.66 -5.87
N HIS A 167 1.45 -4.91 -6.31
CA HIS A 167 0.43 -5.37 -7.23
C HIS A 167 -0.94 -5.51 -6.55
N ASP A 168 -1.03 -6.22 -5.42
CA ASP A 168 -2.16 -6.15 -4.49
C ASP A 168 -1.69 -5.64 -3.12
N ILE A 169 -1.69 -4.32 -2.96
CA ILE A 169 -1.19 -3.63 -1.76
C ILE A 169 -1.85 -4.06 -0.44
N ARG A 170 -3.05 -4.67 -0.50
CA ARG A 170 -3.78 -5.14 0.68
C ARG A 170 -3.13 -6.40 1.28
N PHE A 171 -2.24 -7.05 0.54
CA PHE A 171 -1.41 -8.15 1.03
C PHE A 171 -0.09 -7.64 1.60
N ASP A 172 0.76 -7.01 0.78
CA ASP A 172 2.14 -6.70 1.14
C ASP A 172 2.28 -5.70 2.30
N LEU A 173 1.53 -4.60 2.23
CA LEU A 173 1.69 -3.50 3.17
C LEU A 173 1.28 -3.90 4.60
N PRO A 174 0.14 -4.60 4.84
CA PRO A 174 -0.18 -5.11 6.16
C PRO A 174 0.83 -6.12 6.72
N PHE A 175 1.37 -7.03 5.90
CA PHE A 175 2.42 -7.97 6.32
C PHE A 175 3.67 -7.24 6.79
N LEU A 176 4.17 -6.27 6.00
CA LEU A 176 5.31 -5.46 6.41
C LEU A 176 5.06 -4.69 7.69
N ARG A 177 3.89 -4.03 7.81
CA ARG A 177 3.54 -3.28 9.02
C ARG A 177 3.55 -4.17 10.25
N TRP A 178 2.98 -5.38 10.15
CA TRP A 178 3.01 -6.35 11.24
C TRP A 178 4.44 -6.75 11.61
N GLU A 179 5.27 -7.06 10.63
CA GLU A 179 6.65 -7.49 10.85
C GLU A 179 7.53 -6.38 11.47
N PHE A 180 7.32 -5.12 11.10
CA PHE A 180 7.93 -3.98 11.77
C PHE A 180 7.41 -3.83 13.19
N ALA A 181 6.08 -3.83 13.37
CA ALA A 181 5.44 -3.59 14.67
C ALA A 181 5.83 -4.64 15.72
N ARG A 182 5.87 -5.94 15.35
CA ARG A 182 6.25 -7.02 16.28
C ARG A 182 7.70 -6.91 16.78
N ARG A 183 8.53 -6.08 16.14
CA ARG A 183 9.92 -5.79 16.52
C ARG A 183 10.11 -4.42 17.15
N GLY A 184 9.03 -3.74 17.51
CA GLY A 184 9.07 -2.40 18.09
C GLY A 184 9.51 -1.31 17.10
N LEU A 185 9.48 -1.60 15.80
CA LEU A 185 9.74 -0.63 14.74
C LEU A 185 8.42 -0.09 14.20
N SER A 186 8.40 1.19 13.82
CA SER A 186 7.24 1.80 13.19
C SER A 186 7.54 2.07 11.73
N LEU A 187 6.71 1.53 10.83
CA LEU A 187 6.63 2.02 9.45
C LEU A 187 5.76 3.29 9.46
N PRO A 188 6.27 4.47 9.08
CA PRO A 188 5.47 5.69 8.98
C PRO A 188 4.23 5.52 8.09
N GLY A 189 3.27 6.44 8.18
CA GLY A 189 2.16 6.47 7.22
C GLY A 189 2.69 6.56 5.80
N VAL A 190 2.20 5.71 4.88
CA VAL A 190 2.66 5.68 3.49
C VAL A 190 1.52 6.02 2.55
N THR A 191 1.81 6.73 1.47
CA THR A 191 0.89 6.79 0.33
C THR A 191 1.06 5.52 -0.48
N GLY A 192 0.02 4.70 -0.52
CA GLY A 192 -0.02 3.44 -1.24
C GLY A 192 -0.58 3.57 -2.66
N LEU A 193 0.00 2.87 -3.63
CA LEU A 193 -0.64 2.64 -4.93
C LEU A 193 -0.70 1.14 -5.23
N CYS A 194 -1.84 0.71 -5.72
CA CYS A 194 -2.10 -0.68 -6.08
C CYS A 194 -2.16 -0.80 -7.60
N THR A 195 -1.19 -1.48 -8.23
CA THR A 195 -1.19 -1.59 -9.71
C THR A 195 -2.34 -2.43 -10.23
N LEU A 196 -2.90 -3.35 -9.42
CA LEU A 196 -4.16 -4.05 -9.73
C LEU A 196 -5.36 -3.09 -9.78
N GLN A 197 -5.46 -2.11 -8.88
CA GLN A 197 -6.54 -1.12 -8.91
C GLN A 197 -6.36 -0.13 -10.07
N LEU A 198 -5.13 0.30 -10.32
CA LEU A 198 -4.82 1.19 -11.44
C LEU A 198 -5.14 0.52 -12.78
N SER A 199 -4.80 -0.76 -12.94
CA SER A 199 -5.04 -1.49 -14.19
C SER A 199 -6.52 -1.61 -14.53
N ARG A 200 -7.41 -1.77 -13.53
CA ARG A 200 -8.86 -1.79 -13.74
C ARG A 200 -9.40 -0.50 -14.37
N HIS A 201 -8.80 0.65 -14.06
CA HIS A 201 -9.24 1.94 -14.57
C HIS A 201 -8.55 2.34 -15.87
N LEU A 202 -7.25 2.09 -15.95
CA LEU A 202 -6.45 2.52 -17.09
C LEU A 202 -6.66 1.61 -18.31
N TRP A 203 -6.98 0.34 -18.07
CA TRP A 203 -7.16 -0.68 -19.11
C TRP A 203 -8.39 -1.57 -18.82
N PRO A 204 -9.61 -0.99 -18.76
CA PRO A 204 -10.83 -1.73 -18.46
C PRO A 204 -11.14 -2.85 -19.46
N GLU A 205 -10.64 -2.74 -20.68
CA GLU A 205 -10.79 -3.70 -21.77
C GLU A 205 -9.99 -5.00 -21.60
N LEU A 206 -8.98 -5.03 -20.73
CA LEU A 206 -8.22 -6.25 -20.47
C LEU A 206 -9.10 -7.26 -19.75
N THR A 207 -9.00 -8.54 -20.14
CA THR A 207 -9.80 -9.61 -19.54
C THR A 207 -9.25 -10.06 -18.19
N SER A 208 -7.93 -10.00 -18.01
CA SER A 208 -7.24 -10.33 -16.77
C SER A 208 -6.43 -9.16 -16.26
N ARG A 209 -6.27 -9.08 -14.93
CA ARG A 209 -5.41 -8.12 -14.24
C ARG A 209 -4.33 -8.81 -13.41
N SER A 210 -4.08 -10.10 -13.65
CA SER A 210 -2.95 -10.78 -13.00
C SER A 210 -1.64 -10.11 -13.39
N LEU A 211 -0.65 -10.14 -12.50
CA LEU A 211 0.66 -9.57 -12.80
C LEU A 211 1.28 -10.21 -14.06
N ALA A 212 1.14 -11.53 -14.22
CA ALA A 212 1.64 -12.26 -15.38
C ALA A 212 0.98 -11.81 -16.69
N ASP A 213 -0.34 -11.62 -16.70
CA ASP A 213 -1.07 -11.19 -17.90
C ASP A 213 -0.74 -9.73 -18.25
N LEU A 214 -0.64 -8.85 -17.26
CA LEU A 214 -0.22 -7.47 -17.47
C LEU A 214 1.23 -7.40 -17.95
N ALA A 215 2.13 -8.20 -17.37
CA ALA A 215 3.52 -8.28 -17.81
C ALA A 215 3.61 -8.75 -19.27
N SER A 216 2.87 -9.79 -19.64
CA SER A 216 2.77 -10.28 -21.02
C SER A 216 2.23 -9.19 -21.96
N HIS A 217 1.12 -8.54 -21.60
CA HIS A 217 0.48 -7.51 -22.42
C HIS A 217 1.41 -6.32 -22.70
N PHE A 218 2.13 -5.83 -21.68
CA PHE A 218 3.06 -4.71 -21.80
C PHE A 218 4.49 -5.12 -22.20
N GLN A 219 4.70 -6.40 -22.54
CA GLN A 219 6.00 -6.95 -22.95
C GLN A 219 7.10 -6.71 -21.88
N ILE A 220 6.73 -6.84 -20.61
CA ILE A 220 7.61 -6.71 -19.46
C ILE A 220 8.22 -8.08 -19.16
N ALA A 221 9.53 -8.10 -18.89
CA ALA A 221 10.20 -9.33 -18.47
C ALA A 221 9.69 -9.78 -17.09
N HIS A 222 9.23 -11.03 -17.02
CA HIS A 222 8.76 -11.68 -15.79
C HIS A 222 9.30 -13.12 -15.77
N ALA A 223 10.60 -13.25 -15.46
CA ALA A 223 11.36 -14.48 -15.70
C ALA A 223 10.97 -15.61 -14.75
N ASN A 224 10.82 -15.32 -13.46
CA ASN A 224 10.46 -16.32 -12.45
C ASN A 224 9.26 -15.79 -11.64
N PRO A 225 8.01 -16.08 -12.07
CA PRO A 225 6.83 -15.77 -11.28
C PRO A 225 6.90 -16.35 -9.87
N HIS A 226 6.36 -15.63 -8.88
CA HIS A 226 6.39 -16.01 -7.46
C HIS A 226 7.80 -16.01 -6.87
N ARG A 227 8.64 -15.10 -7.37
CA ARG A 227 9.89 -14.67 -6.75
C ARG A 227 9.79 -13.19 -6.48
N ALA A 228 9.92 -12.79 -5.22
CA ALA A 228 9.60 -11.43 -4.81
C ALA A 228 10.38 -10.36 -5.60
N ALA A 229 11.66 -10.63 -5.92
CA ALA A 229 12.47 -9.70 -6.70
C ALA A 229 12.08 -9.63 -8.19
N ASP A 230 11.51 -10.67 -8.76
CA ASP A 230 11.08 -10.69 -10.16
C ASP A 230 9.66 -10.09 -10.26
N ASP A 231 8.78 -10.41 -9.31
CA ASP A 231 7.41 -9.89 -9.21
C ASP A 231 7.41 -8.38 -8.89
N ALA A 232 8.27 -7.90 -7.98
CA ALA A 232 8.47 -6.46 -7.78
C ALA A 232 9.03 -5.76 -9.04
N GLY A 233 9.89 -6.44 -9.80
CA GLY A 233 10.43 -5.93 -11.06
C GLY A 233 9.36 -5.80 -12.14
N ALA A 234 8.53 -6.84 -12.31
CA ALA A 234 7.39 -6.83 -13.22
C ALA A 234 6.37 -5.76 -12.81
N THR A 235 6.06 -5.66 -11.51
CA THR A 235 5.18 -4.62 -10.95
C THR A 235 5.72 -3.22 -11.22
N ALA A 236 7.04 -3.01 -11.16
CA ALA A 236 7.66 -1.73 -11.51
C ALA A 236 7.51 -1.39 -13.01
N GLY A 237 7.54 -2.40 -13.88
CA GLY A 237 7.20 -2.27 -15.29
C GLY A 237 5.75 -1.84 -15.49
N VAL A 238 4.81 -2.54 -14.85
CA VAL A 238 3.37 -2.24 -14.92
C VAL A 238 3.09 -0.84 -14.39
N LEU A 239 3.72 -0.44 -13.27
CA LEU A 239 3.63 0.92 -12.75
C LEU A 239 4.12 1.93 -13.79
N THR A 240 5.24 1.68 -14.46
CA THR A 240 5.76 2.59 -15.49
C THR A 240 4.80 2.75 -16.67
N ALA A 241 4.14 1.67 -17.10
CA ALA A 241 3.08 1.72 -18.09
C ALA A 241 1.86 2.51 -17.59
N ALA A 242 1.45 2.29 -16.34
CA ALA A 242 0.33 2.99 -15.71
C ALA A 242 0.59 4.50 -15.61
N LEU A 243 1.79 4.91 -15.18
CA LEU A 243 2.19 6.32 -15.10
C LEU A 243 2.21 6.98 -16.48
N ARG A 244 2.57 6.24 -17.54
CA ARG A 244 2.50 6.77 -18.91
C ARG A 244 1.06 6.95 -19.35
N ALA A 245 0.22 5.93 -19.22
CA ALA A 245 -1.19 5.97 -19.60
C ALA A 245 -1.95 7.08 -18.83
N ALA A 246 -1.70 7.22 -17.53
CA ALA A 246 -2.30 8.27 -16.71
C ALA A 246 -1.97 9.67 -17.24
N ARG A 247 -0.71 9.91 -17.63
CA ARG A 247 -0.29 11.19 -18.22
C ARG A 247 -0.89 11.44 -19.59
N GLU A 248 -1.06 10.41 -20.41
CA GLU A 248 -1.77 10.51 -21.70
C GLU A 248 -3.25 10.88 -21.52
N GLN A 249 -3.84 10.55 -20.36
CA GLN A 249 -5.19 10.95 -19.95
C GLN A 249 -5.24 12.31 -19.21
N GLY A 250 -4.12 13.03 -19.12
CA GLY A 250 -4.04 14.35 -18.46
C GLY A 250 -3.97 14.30 -16.93
N LEU A 251 -3.57 13.16 -16.36
CA LEU A 251 -3.34 13.01 -14.93
C LEU A 251 -1.84 13.21 -14.64
N ASP A 252 -1.51 14.29 -13.96
CA ASP A 252 -0.14 14.78 -13.84
C ASP A 252 0.43 14.72 -12.42
N HIS A 253 -0.41 14.55 -11.39
CA HIS A 253 0.00 14.47 -9.99
C HIS A 253 -0.57 13.28 -9.23
N LEU A 254 0.05 12.95 -8.09
CA LEU A 254 -0.27 11.74 -7.31
C LEU A 254 -1.73 11.67 -6.84
N GLY A 255 -2.32 12.79 -6.40
CA GLY A 255 -3.70 12.84 -5.90
C GLY A 255 -4.74 12.45 -6.95
N GLN A 256 -4.51 12.79 -8.21
CA GLN A 256 -5.36 12.34 -9.33
C GLN A 256 -5.26 10.83 -9.54
N LEU A 257 -4.03 10.30 -9.58
CA LEU A 257 -3.78 8.88 -9.74
C LEU A 257 -4.35 8.06 -8.57
N TYR A 258 -4.20 8.59 -7.35
CA TYR A 258 -4.74 7.99 -6.13
C TYR A 258 -6.27 7.93 -6.17
N SER A 259 -6.90 9.03 -6.59
CA SER A 259 -8.36 9.15 -6.70
C SER A 259 -8.98 8.19 -7.73
N LEU A 260 -8.21 7.73 -8.73
CA LEU A 260 -8.62 6.62 -9.58
C LEU A 260 -8.65 5.32 -8.78
N GLY A 261 -7.56 4.96 -8.11
CA GLY A 261 -7.45 3.70 -7.37
C GLY A 261 -8.49 3.53 -6.25
N SER A 262 -8.76 4.59 -5.49
CA SER A 262 -9.64 4.55 -4.30
C SER A 262 -11.13 4.42 -4.61
N ARG A 263 -11.58 4.73 -5.84
CA ARG A 263 -12.99 4.58 -6.25
C ARG A 263 -13.44 3.12 -6.34
N VAL A 264 -12.50 2.19 -6.52
CA VAL A 264 -12.80 0.75 -6.63
C VAL A 264 -12.91 0.06 -5.28
N ASP A 265 -12.24 0.52 -4.22
CA ASP A 265 -12.38 -0.10 -2.89
C ASP A 265 -13.81 0.06 -2.36
N ALA A 266 -14.45 1.22 -2.56
CA ALA A 266 -15.84 1.42 -2.18
C ALA A 266 -16.82 0.50 -2.94
N ALA A 267 -16.62 0.30 -4.24
CA ALA A 267 -17.49 -0.54 -5.07
C ALA A 267 -17.25 -2.04 -4.85
N SER A 268 -15.98 -2.46 -4.73
CA SER A 268 -15.62 -3.87 -4.53
C SER A 268 -15.92 -4.36 -3.11
N ASP A 269 -15.79 -3.51 -2.08
CA ASP A 269 -16.24 -3.84 -0.73
C ASP A 269 -17.77 -4.01 -0.66
N GLU A 270 -18.54 -3.25 -1.45
CA GLU A 270 -19.99 -3.44 -1.56
C GLU A 270 -20.35 -4.74 -2.28
N GLU A 271 -19.71 -5.04 -3.41
CA GLU A 271 -19.93 -6.29 -4.15
C GLU A 271 -19.57 -7.52 -3.30
N GLN A 272 -18.47 -7.48 -2.56
CA GLN A 272 -18.06 -8.57 -1.65
C GLN A 272 -19.02 -8.72 -0.47
N LYS A 273 -19.50 -7.62 0.12
CA LYS A 273 -20.53 -7.66 1.18
C LYS A 273 -21.87 -8.20 0.65
N LEU A 274 -22.22 -7.89 -0.59
CA LEU A 274 -23.44 -8.38 -1.23
C LEU A 274 -23.34 -9.89 -1.52
N ALA A 275 -22.19 -10.34 -2.04
CA ALA A 275 -21.92 -11.76 -2.29
C ALA A 275 -21.89 -12.59 -1.00
N ALA A 276 -21.31 -12.07 0.10
CA ALA A 276 -21.31 -12.73 1.40
C ALA A 276 -22.74 -12.87 1.98
N ARG A 277 -23.60 -11.86 1.82
CA ARG A 277 -25.01 -11.90 2.27
C ARG A 277 -25.86 -12.89 1.47
N SER A 278 -25.55 -13.10 0.19
CA SER A 278 -26.24 -14.07 -0.65
C SER A 278 -25.75 -15.51 -0.46
N ALA A 279 -24.58 -15.72 0.15
CA ALA A 279 -24.07 -17.03 0.51
C ALA A 279 -24.60 -17.54 1.87
N GLU A 280 -25.17 -16.64 2.68
CA GLU A 280 -25.77 -16.93 4.00
C GLU A 280 -27.30 -17.06 3.96
N SER A 281 -27.93 -16.96 2.79
CA SER A 281 -29.38 -17.13 2.55
C SER A 281 -29.68 -18.37 1.72
#